data_AF-A0A3D4WAT2-F1
#
_entry.id   AF-A0A3D4WAT2-F1
#
_cell.length_a   1.000
_cell.length_b   1.000
_cell.length_c   1.000
_cell.angle_alpha   90.00
_cell.angle_beta   90.00
_cell.angle_gamma   90.00
#
_symmetry.space_group_name_H-M   'P 1'
#
loop_
_entity.id
_entity.type
_entity.pdbx_description
1 polymer ?
#
loop_
_entity_poly.entity_id
_entity_poly.type
_entity_poly.pdbx_seq_one_letter_code
_entity_poly.pdbx_strand_id
1 'polypeptide(L)'
;MLEHVGDLNERMEQICRLLKPEGYAFIALPNPRSYDASYYGKYWAAWDVPRHLFHFNRSSIKFLAGKHRFDIADIRPMLFDSYYISL
;
A
#
# COMPACT_ATOMS: atom_id res chain seq x y z
N MET A 1 -3.94 -3.90 5.81
CA MET A 1 -2.65 -3.67 5.15
C MET A 1 -2.43 -4.76 4.12
N LEU A 2 -2.31 -4.42 2.83
CA LEU A 2 -2.13 -5.40 1.73
C LEU A 2 -0.72 -6.00 1.70
N GLU A 3 0.28 -5.26 2.17
CA GLU A 3 1.69 -5.66 2.29
C GLU A 3 1.93 -6.84 3.24
N HIS A 4 0.96 -7.16 4.09
CA HIS A 4 1.06 -8.23 5.09
C HIS A 4 0.31 -9.51 4.68
N VAL A 5 -0.37 -9.50 3.53
CA VAL A 5 -1.33 -10.53 3.13
C VAL A 5 -0.75 -11.36 1.98
N GLY A 6 -0.55 -12.65 2.18
CA GLY A 6 0.03 -13.55 1.16
C GLY A 6 -0.89 -13.78 -0.04
N ASP A 7 -2.20 -13.77 0.19
CA ASP A 7 -3.29 -13.93 -0.80
C ASP A 7 -3.66 -12.60 -1.49
N LEU A 8 -2.67 -11.83 -1.95
CA LEU A 8 -2.85 -10.45 -2.43
C LEU A 8 -3.93 -10.31 -3.52
N ASN A 9 -3.98 -11.23 -4.50
CA ASN A 9 -4.96 -11.15 -5.59
C ASN A 9 -6.38 -11.47 -5.08
N GLU A 10 -6.53 -12.51 -4.26
CA GLU A 10 -7.82 -12.87 -3.67
C GLU A 10 -8.34 -11.75 -2.78
N ARG A 11 -7.45 -11.07 -2.05
CA ARG A 11 -7.80 -9.91 -1.24
C ARG A 11 -8.35 -8.76 -2.07
N MET A 12 -7.72 -8.46 -3.21
CA MET A 12 -8.20 -7.41 -4.13
C MET A 12 -9.57 -7.78 -4.73
N GLU A 13 -9.76 -9.03 -5.13
CA GLU A 13 -11.05 -9.51 -5.63
C GLU A 13 -12.15 -9.42 -4.55
N GLN A 14 -11.83 -9.77 -3.30
CA GLN A 14 -12.74 -9.62 -2.18
C GLN A 14 -13.13 -8.16 -1.94
N ILE A 15 -12.17 -7.22 -1.98
CA ILE A 15 -12.46 -5.79 -1.85
C ILE A 15 -13.40 -5.35 -2.96
N CYS A 16 -13.12 -5.72 -4.22
CA CYS A 16 -13.97 -5.37 -5.35
C CYS A 16 -15.40 -5.88 -5.19
N ARG A 17 -15.57 -7.12 -4.69
CA ARG A 17 -16.89 -7.73 -4.45
C ARG A 17 -17.67 -7.08 -3.31
N LEU A 18 -16.98 -6.61 -2.27
CA LEU A 18 -17.60 -6.02 -1.09
C LEU A 18 -18.02 -4.56 -1.29
N LEU A 19 -17.40 -3.86 -2.23
CA LEU A 19 -17.77 -2.49 -2.55
C LEU A 19 -19.12 -2.43 -3.28
N LYS A 20 -19.89 -1.38 -2.96
CA LYS A 20 -21.04 -0.99 -3.79
C LYS A 20 -20.53 -0.48 -5.15
N PRO A 21 -21.38 -0.45 -6.19
CA PRO A 21 -21.08 0.27 -7.42
C PRO A 21 -20.60 1.69 -7.10
N GLU A 22 -19.53 2.15 -7.76
CA GLU A 22 -18.86 3.45 -7.52
C GLU A 22 -18.31 3.63 -6.08
N GLY A 23 -18.15 2.54 -5.32
CA GLY A 23 -17.56 2.56 -4.00
C GLY A 23 -16.04 2.76 -4.02
N TYR A 24 -15.51 3.43 -2.99
CA TYR A 24 -14.08 3.69 -2.86
C TYR A 24 -13.43 2.75 -1.84
N ALA A 25 -12.26 2.21 -2.19
CA ALA A 25 -11.33 1.61 -1.25
C ALA A 25 -10.19 2.58 -0.94
N PHE A 26 -9.92 2.79 0.35
CA PHE A 26 -8.76 3.55 0.81
C PHE A 26 -7.66 2.57 1.21
N ILE A 27 -6.49 2.69 0.60
CA ILE A 27 -5.35 1.81 0.82
C ILE A 27 -4.13 2.67 1.15
N ALA A 28 -3.60 2.51 2.37
CA ALA A 28 -2.35 3.11 2.81
C ALA A 28 -1.26 2.03 2.82
N LEU A 29 -0.12 2.31 2.18
CA LEU A 29 1.01 1.38 2.03
C LEU A 29 2.33 2.15 2.15
N PRO A 30 3.37 1.57 2.78
CA PRO A 30 4.72 2.08 2.71
C PRO A 30 5.20 2.18 1.27
N ASN A 31 5.89 3.27 0.95
CA ASN A 31 6.48 3.50 -0.37
C ASN A 31 8.02 3.46 -0.27
N PRO A 32 8.70 2.42 -0.80
CA PRO A 32 10.15 2.33 -0.96
C PRO A 32 10.86 3.53 -1.58
N ARG A 33 10.12 4.35 -2.33
CA ARG A 33 10.63 5.56 -3.01
C ARG A 33 10.32 6.84 -2.23
N SER A 34 9.93 6.74 -0.96
CA SER A 34 9.67 7.89 -0.09
C SER A 34 10.96 8.51 0.44
N TYR A 35 10.84 9.73 0.98
CA TYR A 35 11.94 10.36 1.70
C TYR A 35 12.37 9.51 2.90
N ASP A 36 11.42 9.00 3.69
CA ASP A 36 11.70 8.16 4.86
C ASP A 36 12.52 6.92 4.49
N ALA A 37 12.16 6.24 3.41
CA ALA A 37 12.92 5.07 2.93
C ALA A 37 14.37 5.45 2.58
N SER A 38 14.56 6.62 1.96
CA SER A 38 15.91 7.14 1.65
C SER A 38 16.68 7.60 2.89
N TYR A 39 16.00 8.22 3.85
CA TYR A 39 16.60 8.81 5.05
C TYR A 39 17.01 7.73 6.05
N TYR A 40 16.10 6.81 6.37
CA TYR A 40 16.37 5.73 7.32
C TYR A 40 17.13 4.56 6.67
N GLY A 41 17.10 4.43 5.34
CA GLY A 41 17.84 3.41 4.60
C GLY A 41 17.52 2.00 5.09
N LYS A 42 18.55 1.24 5.48
CA LYS A 42 18.39 -0.12 6.03
C LYS A 42 17.63 -0.17 7.37
N TYR A 43 17.49 0.96 8.07
CA TYR A 43 16.77 1.05 9.33
C TYR A 43 15.30 1.48 9.15
N TRP A 44 14.83 1.66 7.92
CA TRP A 44 13.44 2.00 7.68
C TRP A 44 12.51 0.85 8.10
N ALA A 45 11.57 1.14 8.99
CA ALA A 45 10.72 0.13 9.63
C ALA A 45 9.89 -0.72 8.64
N ALA A 46 9.57 -0.18 7.46
CA ALA A 46 8.82 -0.92 6.44
C ALA A 46 9.66 -1.98 5.68
N TRP A 47 10.96 -2.09 5.97
CA TRP A 47 11.79 -3.21 5.50
C TRP A 47 11.71 -4.46 6.37
N ASP A 48 10.96 -4.41 7.47
CA ASP A 48 10.82 -5.54 8.37
C ASP A 48 10.12 -6.72 7.68
N VAL A 49 10.89 -7.78 7.42
CA VAL A 49 10.44 -9.06 6.86
C VAL A 49 10.53 -10.13 7.96
N PRO A 50 9.63 -11.13 8.00
CA PRO A 50 8.63 -11.49 6.99
C PRO A 50 7.31 -10.71 7.13
N ARG A 51 7.25 -9.70 8.00
CA ARG A 51 6.04 -8.92 8.23
C ARG A 51 5.55 -8.25 6.93
N HIS A 52 6.40 -7.52 6.21
CA HIS A 52 6.07 -6.90 4.93
C HIS A 52 6.44 -7.85 3.78
N LEU A 53 5.46 -8.64 3.32
CA LEU A 53 5.60 -9.61 2.23
C LEU A 53 5.72 -8.92 0.86
N PHE A 54 5.13 -7.73 0.71
CA PHE A 54 5.15 -6.97 -0.53
C PHE A 54 5.53 -5.52 -0.28
N HIS A 55 6.35 -4.97 -1.17
CA HIS A 55 6.73 -3.56 -1.17
C HIS A 55 6.18 -2.86 -2.41
N PHE A 56 5.31 -1.87 -2.20
CA PHE A 56 4.59 -1.22 -3.29
C PHE A 56 5.16 0.17 -3.59
N ASN A 57 5.27 0.49 -4.88
CA ASN A 57 5.43 1.86 -5.34
C ASN A 57 4.22 2.28 -6.19
N ARG A 58 4.19 3.54 -6.61
CA ARG A 58 3.08 4.09 -7.41
C ARG A 58 2.79 3.30 -8.70
N SER A 59 3.81 2.72 -9.33
CA SER A 59 3.62 1.94 -10.56
C SER A 59 3.05 0.54 -10.25
N SER A 60 3.55 -0.14 -9.21
CA SER A 60 3.08 -1.47 -8.86
C SER A 60 1.64 -1.44 -8.32
N ILE A 61 1.24 -0.41 -7.57
CA ILE A 61 -0.14 -0.29 -7.10
C ILE A 61 -1.11 0.03 -8.24
N LYS A 62 -0.70 0.86 -9.22
CA LYS A 62 -1.48 1.11 -10.44
C LYS A 62 -1.69 -0.17 -11.25
N PHE A 63 -0.64 -0.96 -11.40
CA PHE A 63 -0.73 -2.26 -12.07
C PHE A 63 -1.68 -3.22 -11.35
N LEU A 64 -1.54 -3.35 -10.02
CA LEU A 64 -2.42 -4.19 -9.21
C LEU A 64 -3.89 -3.75 -9.28
N ALA A 65 -4.14 -2.44 -9.18
CA ALA A 65 -5.49 -1.88 -9.29
C ALA A 65 -6.11 -2.19 -10.66
N GLY A 66 -5.41 -1.92 -11.75
CA GLY A 66 -5.89 -2.20 -13.11
C GLY A 66 -6.17 -3.69 -13.35
N LYS A 67 -5.36 -4.59 -12.78
CA LYS A 67 -5.60 -6.04 -12.84
C LYS A 67 -6.94 -6.44 -12.18
N HIS A 68 -7.35 -5.70 -11.15
CA HIS A 68 -8.50 -6.03 -10.29
C HIS A 68 -9.71 -5.11 -10.51
N ARG A 69 -9.82 -4.47 -11.67
CA ARG A 69 -10.95 -3.61 -12.07
C ARG A 69 -11.13 -2.38 -11.18
N PHE A 70 -10.03 -1.87 -10.63
CA PHE A 70 -10.01 -0.61 -9.91
C PHE A 70 -9.39 0.49 -10.77
N ASP A 71 -10.00 1.66 -10.72
CA ASP A 71 -9.40 2.90 -11.18
C ASP A 71 -8.81 3.67 -9.99
N ILE A 72 -7.63 4.27 -10.20
CA ILE A 72 -6.99 5.10 -9.19
C ILE A 72 -7.57 6.51 -9.26
N ALA A 73 -8.38 6.87 -8.27
CA ALA A 73 -8.96 8.20 -8.15
C ALA A 73 -7.95 9.26 -7.65
N ASP A 74 -7.13 8.93 -6.64
CA ASP A 74 -6.14 9.85 -6.07
C ASP A 74 -4.98 9.08 -5.38
N ILE A 75 -3.81 9.71 -5.25
CA ILE A 75 -2.67 9.20 -4.47
C ILE A 75 -2.03 10.36 -3.70
N ARG A 76 -2.18 10.35 -2.37
CA ARG A 76 -1.63 11.36 -1.45
C ARG A 76 -0.52 10.77 -0.57
N PRO A 77 0.53 11.53 -0.24
CA PRO A 77 1.47 11.14 0.80
C PRO A 77 0.83 11.27 2.19
N MET A 78 1.18 10.35 3.10
CA MET A 78 0.81 10.45 4.53
C MET A 78 1.92 11.18 5.30
N LEU A 79 1.92 12.51 5.25
CA LEU A 79 3.02 13.33 5.80
C LEU A 79 3.24 13.17 7.31
N PHE A 80 2.21 12.77 8.05
CA PHE A 80 2.28 12.57 9.50
C PHE A 80 2.57 11.11 9.91
N ASP A 81 2.74 10.20 8.95
CA ASP A 81 2.95 8.77 9.25
C ASP A 81 4.21 8.54 10.09
N SER A 82 5.33 9.17 9.71
CA SER A 82 6.59 9.09 10.45
C SER A 82 6.47 9.64 11.88
N TYR A 83 5.66 10.67 12.09
CA TYR A 83 5.36 11.19 13.42
C TYR A 83 4.56 10.17 14.25
N TYR A 84 3.51 9.57 13.67
CA TYR A 84 2.68 8.59 14.38
C TYR A 84 3.45 7.31 14.73
N ILE A 85 4.34 6.86 13.86
CA ILE A 85 5.18 5.67 14.11
C ILE A 85 6.22 5.93 15.22
N SER A 86 6.59 7.19 15.47
CA SER A 86 7.58 7.56 16.48
C SER A 86 7.03 7.78 17.90
N LEU A 87 5.72 7.69 18.10
CA LEU A 87 5.05 7.78 19.41
C LEU A 87 5.07 6.44 20.13
#